data_AF-A0A959WD44-F1
#
_entry.id   AF-A0A959WD44-F1
#
_cell.length_a   1.000
_cell.length_b   1.000
_cell.length_c   1.000
_cell.angle_alpha   90.00
_cell.angle_beta   90.00
_cell.angle_gamma   90.00
#
_symmetry.space_group_name_H-M   'P 1'
#
loop_
_entity.id
_entity.type
_entity.pdbx_description
1 polymer ?
#
loop_
_entity_poly.entity_id
_entity_poly.type
_entity_poly.pdbx_seq_one_letter_code
_entity_poly.pdbx_strand_id
1 'polypeptide(L)' 'MPTKQGDVDEDALNVRGEVSETPPGESGKVALNLKRGKYVMFCNVPGHYSQGMYGKLTVK' A
#
# COMPACT_ATOMS: atom_id res chain seq x y z
N MET A 1 -4.96 -8.27 6.71
CA MET A 1 -5.62 -7.13 6.05
C MET A 1 -6.89 -7.67 5.41
N PRO A 2 -8.01 -6.93 5.46
CA PRO A 2 -9.23 -7.32 4.75
C PRO A 2 -8.97 -7.29 3.23
N THR A 3 -9.47 -8.29 2.50
CA THR A 3 -9.32 -8.36 1.04
C THR A 3 -10.67 -8.53 0.37
N LYS A 4 -10.91 -7.85 -0.74
CA LYS A 4 -12.12 -7.92 -1.55
C LYS A 4 -11.73 -8.26 -2.98
N GLN A 5 -12.18 -9.41 -3.49
CA GLN A 5 -11.90 -9.88 -4.87
C GLN A 5 -10.40 -9.98 -5.23
N GLY A 6 -9.52 -10.15 -4.25
CA GLY A 6 -8.07 -10.33 -4.46
C GLY A 6 -7.24 -9.08 -4.14
N ASP A 7 -7.88 -7.92 -4.08
CA ASP A 7 -7.29 -6.66 -3.61
C ASP A 7 -7.47 -6.51 -2.10
N VAL A 8 -6.70 -5.62 -1.49
CA VAL A 8 -6.92 -5.15 -0.14
C VAL A 8 -8.09 -4.15 -0.15
N ASP A 9 -9.02 -4.33 0.78
CA ASP A 9 -10.15 -3.41 0.97
C ASP A 9 -9.65 -2.12 1.61
N GLU A 10 -9.37 -1.11 0.79
CA GLU A 10 -8.85 0.19 1.21
C GLU A 10 -9.89 1.04 1.95
N ASP A 11 -11.18 0.86 1.67
CA ASP A 11 -12.27 1.56 2.36
C ASP A 11 -12.36 1.14 3.84
N ALA A 12 -11.97 -0.10 4.13
CA ALA A 12 -11.87 -0.62 5.48
C ALA A 12 -10.58 -0.19 6.22
N LEU A 13 -9.69 0.58 5.57
CA LEU A 13 -8.38 0.96 6.08
C LEU A 13 -8.19 2.48 6.17
N ASN A 14 -7.33 2.89 7.11
CA ASN A 14 -6.91 4.29 7.20
C ASN A 14 -5.69 4.51 6.29
N VAL A 15 -5.96 4.57 4.97
CA VAL A 15 -4.95 4.80 3.95
C VAL A 15 -4.34 6.20 4.15
N ARG A 16 -3.02 6.26 4.28
CA ARG A 16 -2.29 7.53 4.49
C ARG A 16 -1.90 8.21 3.21
N GLY A 17 -1.87 7.47 2.12
CA GLY A 17 -1.62 7.94 0.77
C GLY A 17 -1.32 6.75 -0.12
N GLU A 18 -1.47 6.99 -1.41
CA GLU A 18 -1.34 5.99 -2.46
C GLU A 18 -0.45 6.52 -3.58
N VAL A 19 0.10 5.58 -4.34
CA VAL A 19 0.61 5.83 -5.68
C VAL A 19 -0.26 4.99 -6.59
N SER A 20 -0.86 5.60 -7.60
CA SER A 20 -1.66 4.88 -8.59
C SER A 20 -0.85 3.77 -9.25
N GLU A 21 -1.54 2.73 -9.76
CA GLU A 21 -0.89 1.63 -10.46
C GLU A 21 0.10 2.15 -11.52
N THR A 22 1.35 1.74 -11.38
CA THR A 22 2.45 2.26 -12.18
C THR A 22 2.84 1.19 -13.22
N PRO A 23 2.73 1.48 -14.52
CA PRO A 23 3.13 0.57 -15.58
C PRO A 23 4.62 0.18 -15.52
N PRO A 24 5.01 -0.93 -16.18
CA PRO A 24 6.42 -1.30 -16.30
C PRO A 24 7.25 -0.17 -16.93
N GLY A 25 8.35 0.20 -16.29
CA GLY A 25 9.24 1.27 -16.74
C GLY A 25 8.85 2.67 -16.28
N GLU A 26 7.71 2.83 -15.61
CA GLU A 26 7.30 4.10 -15.00
C GLU A 26 7.62 4.17 -13.50
N SER A 27 7.45 5.35 -12.91
CA SER A 27 7.65 5.58 -11.48
C SER A 27 6.67 6.62 -10.96
N GLY A 28 5.90 6.26 -9.93
CA GLY A 28 5.10 7.21 -9.16
C GLY A 28 5.80 7.65 -7.87
N LYS A 29 5.42 8.81 -7.35
CA LYS A 29 5.93 9.36 -6.09
C LYS A 29 4.78 9.94 -5.27
N VAL A 30 4.81 9.71 -3.97
CA VAL A 30 3.93 10.35 -3.00
C VAL A 30 4.75 10.86 -1.82
N ALA A 31 4.47 12.07 -1.36
CA ALA A 31 5.10 12.66 -0.18
C ALA A 31 4.09 12.66 0.97
N LEU A 32 4.41 11.95 2.05
CA LEU A 32 3.52 11.78 3.20
C LEU A 32 4.18 12.29 4.47
N ASN A 33 3.42 13.02 5.29
CA ASN A 33 3.83 13.39 6.63
C ASN A 33 3.26 12.38 7.62
N LEU A 34 4.09 11.42 8.04
CA LEU A 34 3.69 10.32 8.91
C LEU A 34 4.06 10.61 10.37
N LYS A 35 3.13 10.32 11.29
CA LYS A 35 3.42 10.34 12.72
C LYS A 35 4.32 9.15 13.10
N ARG A 36 4.93 9.19 14.28
CA ARG A 36 5.68 8.05 14.81
C ARG A 36 4.76 6.82 14.91
N GLY A 37 5.21 5.68 14.41
CA GLY A 37 4.36 4.48 14.36
C GLY A 37 4.84 3.42 13.38
N LYS A 38 4.01 2.38 13.22
CA LYS A 38 4.22 1.28 12.27
C LYS A 38 3.20 1.40 11.15
N TYR A 39 3.68 1.30 9.93
CA TYR A 39 2.90 1.39 8.70
C TYR A 39 3.18 0.16 7.83
N VAL A 40 2.21 -0.19 7.00
CA VAL A 40 2.37 -1.20 5.96
C VAL A 40 2.23 -0.48 4.63
N MET A 41 3.22 -0.65 3.77
CA MET A 41 3.14 -0.31 2.37
C MET A 41 2.84 -1.59 1.60
N PHE A 42 1.93 -1.56 0.65
CA PHE A 42 1.58 -2.73 -0.14
C PHE A 42 1.17 -2.29 -1.55
N CYS A 43 1.18 -3.25 -2.47
CA CYS A 43 0.60 -3.06 -3.80
C CYS A 43 -0.84 -3.60 -3.79
N ASN A 44 -1.79 -2.77 -4.23
CA ASN A 44 -3.21 -3.11 -4.24
C ASN A 44 -3.71 -3.66 -5.58
N VAL A 45 -2.82 -4.23 -6.40
CA VAL A 45 -3.18 -4.97 -7.61
C VAL A 45 -3.71 -6.36 -7.20
N PRO A 46 -4.72 -6.93 -7.90
CA PRO A 46 -5.34 -8.18 -7.48
C PRO A 46 -4.32 -9.30 -7.27
N GLY A 47 -4.28 -9.82 -6.05
CA GLY A 47 -3.40 -10.90 -5.65
C GLY A 47 -1.95 -10.52 -5.36
N HIS A 48 -1.51 -9.27 -5.57
CA HIS A 48 -0.12 -8.88 -5.31
C HIS A 48 0.19 -8.87 -3.81
N TYR A 49 -0.73 -8.33 -3.00
CA TYR A 49 -0.58 -8.36 -1.55
C TYR A 49 -0.49 -9.79 -1.00
N SER A 50 -1.38 -10.69 -1.44
CA SER A 50 -1.40 -12.09 -0.98
C SER A 50 -0.20 -12.90 -1.46
N GLN A 51 0.40 -12.52 -2.60
CA GLN A 51 1.67 -13.06 -3.10
C GLN A 51 2.91 -12.45 -2.42
N GLY A 52 2.72 -11.56 -1.45
CA GLY A 52 3.80 -11.04 -0.60
C GLY A 52 4.33 -9.65 -0.98
N MET A 53 3.66 -8.93 -1.88
CA MET A 53 4.06 -7.57 -2.28
C MET A 53 3.65 -6.53 -1.23
N TYR A 54 4.28 -6.60 -0.06
CA TYR A 54 4.12 -5.65 1.02
C TYR A 54 5.45 -5.42 1.76
N GLY A 55 5.56 -4.26 2.41
CA GLY A 55 6.70 -3.85 3.22
C GLY A 55 6.24 -3.19 4.51
N LYS A 56 7.05 -3.30 5.56
CA LYS A 56 6.80 -2.65 6.85
C LYS A 56 7.65 -1.40 6.95
N LEU A 57 7.03 -0.27 7.23
CA LEU A 57 7.71 1.01 7.48
C LEU A 57 7.53 1.39 8.95
N THR A 58 8.63 1.61 9.65
CA THR A 58 8.58 2.12 11.03
C THR A 58 9.10 3.55 11.06
N VAL A 59 8.23 4.48 11.44
CA VAL A 59 8.59 5.88 11.64
C VAL A 59 8.92 6.05 13.11
N LYS A 60 10.19 6.38 13.39
CA LYS A 60 10.68 6.71 14.73
C LYS A 60 10.67 8.21 14.88
#